data_AF-A0A6G6YXK5-F1
#
_entry.id   AF-A0A6G6YXK5-F1
#
_cell.length_a   1.000
_cell.length_b   1.000
_cell.length_c   1.000
_cell.angle_alpha   90.00
_cell.angle_beta   90.00
_cell.angle_gamma   90.00
#
_symmetry.space_group_name_H-M   'P 1'
#
loop_
_entity.id
_entity.type
_entity.pdbx_description
1 polymer ?
#
loop_
_entity_poly.entity_id
_entity_poly.type
_entity_poly.pdbx_seq_one_letter_code
_entity_poly.pdbx_strand_id
1 'polypeptide(L)'
;MELKPGDVVMLRSGGHPITVVEVDEDKVECLWMGTDGDLFRETLPLVALESTEIDPEDDEEDDDEEEDDEEEEEDDDKEHSSRKKRKAA
;
A
#
# COMPACT_ATOMS: atom_id res chain seq x y z
N MET A 1 15.27 -17.70 13.17
CA MET A 1 15.22 -17.94 11.72
C MET A 1 16.65 -18.07 11.25
N GLU A 2 16.96 -19.10 10.50
CA GLU A 2 18.32 -19.30 9.95
C GLU A 2 18.25 -18.91 8.48
N LEU A 3 18.73 -17.70 8.16
CA LEU A 3 18.73 -17.20 6.79
C LEU A 3 19.91 -17.81 6.02
N LYS A 4 19.72 -18.07 4.74
CA LYS A 4 20.79 -18.46 3.82
C LYS A 4 20.88 -17.50 2.63
N PRO A 5 22.07 -17.37 2.01
CA PRO A 5 22.19 -16.69 0.72
C PRO A 5 21.16 -17.21 -0.30
N GLY A 6 20.48 -16.28 -0.96
CA GLY A 6 19.40 -16.55 -1.91
C GLY A 6 18.00 -16.55 -1.31
N ASP A 7 17.85 -16.50 0.01
CA ASP A 7 16.53 -16.31 0.61
C ASP A 7 16.00 -14.91 0.30
N VAL A 8 14.68 -14.81 0.14
CA VAL A 8 14.00 -13.53 0.05
C VAL A 8 13.37 -13.21 1.40
N VAL A 9 13.64 -12.00 1.87
CA VAL A 9 13.20 -11.49 3.16
C VAL A 9 12.58 -10.12 2.97
N MET A 10 11.86 -9.65 3.98
CA MET A 10 11.33 -8.29 4.03
C MET A 10 11.75 -7.62 5.33
N LEU A 11 11.87 -6.29 5.30
CA LEU A 11 12.01 -5.51 6.52
C LEU A 11 10.74 -5.65 7.37
N ARG A 12 10.88 -5.71 8.70
CA ARG A 12 9.74 -5.71 9.63
C ARG A 12 8.87 -4.44 9.55
N SER A 13 9.40 -3.37 8.99
CA SER A 13 8.62 -2.16 8.67
C SER A 13 7.70 -2.33 7.44
N GLY A 14 7.75 -3.47 6.76
CA GLY A 14 7.25 -3.66 5.40
C GLY A 14 8.19 -3.10 4.35
N GLY A 15 7.79 -3.18 3.08
CA GLY A 15 8.50 -2.56 1.95
C GLY A 15 8.73 -3.51 0.79
N HIS A 16 9.83 -3.29 0.05
CA HIS A 16 10.18 -4.15 -1.07
C HIS A 16 10.82 -5.46 -0.57
N PRO A 17 10.54 -6.59 -1.23
CA PRO A 17 11.26 -7.83 -0.95
C PRO A 17 12.74 -7.66 -1.29
N ILE A 18 13.61 -8.13 -0.40
CA ILE A 18 15.07 -8.01 -0.53
C ILE A 18 15.71 -9.40 -0.48
N THR A 19 16.74 -9.62 -1.29
CA THR A 19 17.43 -10.91 -1.39
C THR A 19 18.66 -10.93 -0.48
N VAL A 20 18.81 -12.00 0.30
CA VAL A 20 19.98 -12.24 1.14
C VAL A 20 21.18 -12.62 0.28
N VAL A 21 22.28 -11.88 0.41
CA VAL A 21 23.54 -12.13 -0.28
C VAL A 21 24.50 -12.92 0.62
N GLU A 22 24.63 -12.49 1.88
CA GLU A 22 25.53 -13.08 2.87
C GLU A 22 24.94 -12.94 4.29
N VAL A 23 25.29 -13.88 5.17
CA VAL A 23 24.81 -13.92 6.56
C VAL A 23 26.00 -14.07 7.50
N ASP A 24 26.18 -13.09 8.39
CA ASP A 24 27.24 -13.02 9.40
C ASP A 24 26.63 -12.81 10.78
N GLU A 25 26.60 -13.83 11.64
CA GLU A 25 26.12 -13.78 13.04
C GLU A 25 24.80 -12.98 13.25
N ASP A 26 24.87 -11.65 13.42
CA ASP A 26 23.74 -10.73 13.64
C ASP A 26 23.50 -9.72 12.48
N LYS A 27 24.28 -9.80 11.41
CA LYS A 27 24.26 -8.92 10.25
C LYS A 27 24.02 -9.71 8.98
N VAL A 28 23.23 -9.15 8.09
CA VAL A 28 22.83 -9.79 6.85
C VAL A 28 23.01 -8.78 5.74
N GLU A 29 23.83 -9.14 4.75
CA GLU A 29 23.97 -8.32 3.56
C GLU A 29 22.84 -8.65 2.60
N CYS A 30 22.08 -7.64 2.21
CA CYS A 30 20.92 -7.78 1.35
C CYS A 30 21.09 -6.95 0.08
N LEU A 31 20.42 -7.36 -0.98
CA LEU A 31 20.38 -6.67 -2.27
C LEU A 31 18.94 -6.62 -2.79
N TRP A 32 18.54 -5.46 -3.31
CA TRP A 32 17.20 -5.25 -3.87
C TRP A 32 17.19 -4.16 -4.92
N MET A 33 16.13 -4.15 -5.75
CA MET A 33 15.85 -3.05 -6.67
C MET A 33 14.92 -2.05 -5.99
N GLY A 34 15.25 -0.77 -6.05
CA GLY A 34 14.35 0.31 -5.69
C GLY A 34 13.29 0.54 -6.78
N THR A 35 12.32 1.38 -6.46
CA THR A 35 11.18 1.74 -7.34
C THR A 35 11.62 2.29 -8.70
N ASP A 36 12.73 3.02 -8.73
CA ASP A 36 13.25 3.66 -9.92
C ASP A 36 14.18 2.75 -10.75
N GLY A 37 14.34 1.49 -10.33
CA GLY A 37 15.23 0.50 -10.96
C GLY A 37 16.68 0.55 -10.49
N ASP A 38 16.99 1.39 -9.50
CA ASP A 38 18.30 1.44 -8.87
C ASP A 38 18.58 0.17 -8.05
N LEU A 39 19.79 -0.35 -8.13
CA LEU A 39 20.22 -1.51 -7.37
C LEU A 39 20.86 -1.09 -6.05
N PHE A 40 20.24 -1.48 -4.94
CA PHE A 40 20.73 -1.23 -3.59
C PHE A 40 21.36 -2.47 -2.98
N ARG A 41 22.41 -2.26 -2.19
CA ARG A 41 23.06 -3.28 -1.38
C ARG A 41 23.37 -2.69 -0.01
N GLU A 42 22.86 -3.32 1.04
CA GLU A 42 23.00 -2.82 2.40
C GLU A 42 23.13 -3.96 3.40
N THR A 43 23.92 -3.73 4.45
CA THR A 43 24.03 -4.63 5.59
C THR A 43 22.99 -4.24 6.64
N LEU A 44 22.01 -5.11 6.82
CA LEU A 44 20.91 -4.94 7.75
C LEU A 44 21.08 -5.87 8.97
N PRO A 45 20.61 -5.46 10.15
CA PRO A 45 20.65 -6.34 11.31
C PRO A 45 19.60 -7.45 11.18
N LEU A 46 19.95 -8.68 11.56
CA LEU A 46 19.08 -9.86 11.46
C LEU A 46 17.70 -9.63 12.11
N VAL A 47 17.65 -8.88 13.21
CA VAL A 47 16.41 -8.56 13.94
C VAL A 47 15.44 -7.69 13.12
N ALA A 48 15.93 -6.92 12.15
CA ALA A 48 15.09 -6.09 11.28
C ALA A 48 14.46 -6.88 10.12
N LEU A 49 14.87 -8.14 9.93
CA LEU A 49 14.41 -8.98 8.83
C LEU A 49 13.33 -9.96 9.28
N GLU A 50 12.44 -10.27 8.35
CA GLU A 50 11.43 -11.30 8.45
C GLU A 50 11.46 -12.14 7.16
N SER A 51 11.40 -13.46 7.28
CA SER A 51 11.27 -14.31 6.09
C SER A 51 9.93 -14.05 5.42
N THR A 52 9.97 -13.88 4.11
CA THR A 52 8.76 -13.91 3.31
C THR A 52 8.86 -15.10 2.35
N GLU A 53 7.86 -15.97 2.40
CA GLU A 53 7.71 -17.03 1.40
C GLU A 53 7.00 -16.38 0.22
N ILE A 54 7.78 -15.84 -0.72
CA ILE A 54 7.24 -15.34 -1.98
C ILE A 54 7.08 -16.54 -2.88
N ASP A 55 5.83 -16.96 -3.08
CA ASP A 55 5.52 -17.94 -4.09
C ASP A 55 5.56 -17.24 -5.46
N PRO A 56 6.44 -17.65 -6.38
CA PRO A 56 6.56 -17.00 -7.69
C PRO A 56 5.35 -17.21 -8.61
N GLU A 57 4.36 -18.01 -8.19
CA GLU A 57 3.09 -18.21 -8.89
C GLU A 57 1.94 -17.35 -8.30
N ASP A 58 2.17 -16.66 -7.18
CA ASP A 58 1.21 -15.81 -6.45
C ASP A 58 1.42 -14.32 -6.80
N ASP A 59 1.32 -14.00 -8.10
CA ASP A 59 1.30 -12.62 -8.63
C ASP A 59 -0.17 -12.14 -8.68
N GLU A 60 -0.88 -12.19 -7.55
CA GLU A 60 -2.25 -11.65 -7.45
C GLU A 60 -2.16 -10.20 -6.94
N GLU A 61 -2.19 -9.25 -7.89
CA GLU A 61 -2.45 -7.82 -7.66
C GLU A 61 -3.75 -7.66 -6.83
N ASP A 62 -3.61 -7.42 -5.53
CA ASP A 62 -4.68 -6.94 -4.65
C ASP A 62 -4.85 -5.42 -4.89
N ASP A 63 -5.46 -5.07 -6.01
CA ASP A 63 -5.96 -3.73 -6.33
C ASP A 63 -7.47 -3.69 -6.02
N ASP A 64 -7.81 -3.62 -4.73
CA ASP A 64 -9.17 -3.32 -4.27
C ASP A 64 -9.45 -1.80 -4.44
N GLU A 65 -9.59 -1.34 -5.70
CA GLU A 65 -10.27 -0.08 -6.02
C GLU A 65 -11.80 -0.30 -5.96
N GLU A 66 -12.39 -0.18 -4.77
CA GLU A 66 -13.84 -0.03 -4.65
C GLU A 66 -14.27 1.39 -5.12
N GLU A 67 -14.53 1.53 -6.42
CA GLU A 67 -15.34 2.61 -7.00
C GLU A 67 -16.80 2.44 -6.52
N ASP A 68 -17.17 3.14 -5.43
CA ASP A 68 -18.57 3.36 -5.06
C ASP A 68 -19.12 4.55 -5.85
N ASP A 69 -19.67 4.23 -7.02
CA ASP A 69 -20.51 5.10 -7.86
C ASP A 69 -21.97 4.97 -7.41
N GLU A 70 -22.49 5.96 -6.67
CA GLU A 70 -23.95 6.13 -6.49
C GLU A 70 -24.36 7.60 -6.69
N GLU A 71 -24.56 7.91 -7.98
CA GLU A 71 -25.68 8.62 -8.61
C GLU A 71 -26.20 9.96 -8.03
N GLU A 72 -26.03 11.00 -8.85
CA GLU A 72 -26.76 12.27 -8.84
C GLU A 72 -28.28 12.05 -9.08
N GLU A 73 -29.15 12.53 -8.18
CA GLU A 73 -30.58 12.69 -8.46
C GLU A 73 -31.00 14.15 -8.25
N GLU A 74 -31.40 14.77 -9.36
CA GLU A 74 -31.80 16.16 -9.55
C GLU A 74 -33.15 16.53 -8.87
N ASP A 75 -33.18 17.75 -8.33
CA ASP A 75 -34.27 18.76 -8.34
C ASP A 75 -35.75 18.32 -8.57
N ASP A 76 -36.61 18.44 -7.55
CA ASP A 76 -38.07 18.64 -7.73
C ASP A 76 -38.57 19.89 -6.98
N ASP A 77 -38.81 20.90 -7.78
CA ASP A 77 -39.53 22.16 -7.60
C ASP A 77 -40.81 22.06 -6.73
N LYS A 78 -40.90 22.87 -5.66
CA LYS A 78 -42.20 23.38 -5.15
C LYS A 78 -42.15 24.85 -4.75
N GLU A 79 -42.32 25.70 -5.76
CA GLU A 79 -42.89 27.03 -5.61
C GLU A 79 -44.36 26.95 -5.13
N HIS A 80 -44.73 27.54 -3.97
CA HIS A 80 -45.87 28.47 -3.89
C HIS A 80 -46.10 29.13 -2.50
N SER A 81 -46.11 30.47 -2.52
CA SER A 81 -47.08 31.36 -1.86
C SER A 81 -47.06 31.53 -0.33
N SER A 82 -46.39 32.59 0.12
CA SER A 82 -46.86 33.42 1.24
C SER A 82 -46.98 34.90 0.85
N ARG A 83 -47.85 35.19 -0.12
CA ARG A 83 -48.41 36.55 -0.30
C ARG A 83 -49.34 36.88 0.86
N LYS A 84 -48.90 37.74 1.77
CA LYS A 84 -49.81 38.58 2.57
C LYS A 84 -49.21 39.94 2.93
N LYS A 85 -48.94 40.74 1.89
CA LYS A 85 -49.01 42.20 2.01
C LYS A 85 -50.48 42.61 1.90
N ARG A 86 -51.04 43.23 2.94
CA ARG A 86 -52.09 44.24 2.77
C ARG A 86 -51.78 45.43 3.67
N LYS A 87 -51.68 46.58 3.02
CA LYS A 87 -51.39 47.92 3.54
C LYS A 87 -52.71 48.72 3.51
N ALA A 88 -52.89 49.56 4.51
CA ALA A 88 -53.72 50.79 4.56
C ALA A 88 -55.22 50.75 4.18
N ALA A 89 -56.04 51.18 5.14
CA ALA A 89 -57.14 52.12 4.96
C ALA A 89 -57.07 53.12 6.13
#